data_AF-A0A2I0UZM8-F1
#
_entry.id   AF-A0A2I0UZM8-F1
#
_cell.length_a   1.000
_cell.length_b   1.000
_cell.length_c   1.000
_cell.angle_alpha   90.00
_cell.angle_beta   90.00
_cell.angle_gamma   90.00
#
_symmetry.space_group_name_H-M   'P 1'
#
loop_
_entity.id
_entity.type
_entity.pdbx_description
1 polymer ?
#
loop_
_entity_poly.entity_id
_entity_poly.type
_entity_poly.pdbx_seq_one_letter_code
_entity_poly.pdbx_strand_id
1 'polypeptide(L)'
;MKKIATLMTIVTILIMPSKIYAQSEQADEKLITDTLITILNPFIEKEIDHYYGYPKQYGLYDANILNVIRESQFSFRVNVQVTTFEHAHSPPYSKEIITFEISPTDVNTLHYKHEADNVEKAIDAFYRTTLSDIQQSFNLNLASFISYRYNQLQYKAEINNEMKPLATIADEIANNILFPERKIPYKNVVDPVTFIKDNTGYMLFKRADGTNVSYQLQKKDGTWTVINKASKPGKKMQHQLPWYI
;
A
#
# COMPACT_ATOMS: atom_id res chain seq x y z
N MET A 1 -31.62 -44.94 88.33
CA MET A 1 -31.79 -44.19 87.06
C MET A 1 -30.51 -43.38 86.82
N LYS A 2 -29.65 -43.84 85.90
CA LYS A 2 -28.35 -43.21 85.60
C LYS A 2 -28.58 -42.02 84.66
N LYS A 3 -28.13 -40.83 85.08
CA LYS A 3 -28.19 -39.59 84.28
C LYS A 3 -27.13 -39.68 83.17
N ILE A 4 -27.56 -39.73 81.91
CA ILE A 4 -26.67 -39.56 80.75
C ILE A 4 -26.58 -38.06 80.51
N ALA A 5 -25.40 -37.49 80.80
CA ALA A 5 -25.07 -36.12 80.42
C ALA A 5 -24.54 -36.15 78.98
N THR A 6 -25.35 -35.73 78.03
CA THR A 6 -24.94 -35.57 76.63
C THR A 6 -24.19 -34.24 76.51
N LEU A 7 -22.87 -34.28 76.40
CA LEU A 7 -22.02 -33.12 76.15
C LEU A 7 -22.15 -32.74 74.67
N MET A 8 -22.84 -31.64 74.38
CA MET A 8 -22.99 -31.10 73.03
C MET A 8 -21.83 -30.15 72.76
N THR A 9 -20.81 -30.62 72.05
CA THR A 9 -19.65 -29.81 71.65
C THR A 9 -20.07 -28.87 70.52
N ILE A 10 -20.28 -27.59 70.84
CA ILE A 10 -20.49 -26.54 69.84
C ILE A 10 -19.14 -26.23 69.19
N VAL A 11 -18.98 -26.63 67.92
CA VAL A 11 -17.84 -26.22 67.08
C VAL A 11 -18.20 -24.86 66.48
N THR A 12 -17.74 -23.78 67.11
CA THR A 12 -17.75 -22.44 66.50
C THR A 12 -16.67 -22.39 65.41
N ILE A 13 -17.10 -22.50 64.15
CA ILE A 13 -16.27 -22.22 62.99
C ILE A 13 -15.95 -20.72 63.01
N LEU A 14 -14.69 -20.38 63.30
CA LEU A 14 -14.13 -19.04 63.11
C LEU A 14 -14.12 -18.73 61.61
N ILE A 15 -15.14 -18.02 61.13
CA ILE A 15 -15.15 -17.44 59.79
C ILE A 15 -14.18 -16.25 59.82
N MET A 16 -12.90 -16.50 59.57
CA MET A 16 -11.94 -15.45 59.27
C MET A 16 -12.38 -14.78 57.97
N PRO A 17 -12.56 -13.44 57.91
CA PRO A 17 -12.85 -12.76 56.66
C PRO A 17 -11.62 -12.90 55.76
N SER A 18 -11.64 -13.85 54.84
CA SER A 18 -10.72 -13.87 53.72
C SER A 18 -11.04 -12.62 52.88
N LYS A 19 -10.08 -11.70 52.81
CA LYS A 19 -10.13 -10.65 51.79
C LYS A 19 -9.98 -11.34 50.45
N ILE A 20 -11.10 -11.66 49.81
CA ILE A 20 -11.15 -12.07 48.41
C ILE A 20 -10.79 -10.80 47.64
N TYR A 21 -9.52 -10.65 47.28
CA TYR A 21 -9.15 -9.70 46.25
C TYR A 21 -9.67 -10.28 44.94
N ALA A 22 -10.75 -9.68 44.42
CA ALA A 22 -11.15 -9.90 43.04
C ALA A 22 -9.94 -9.59 42.16
N GLN A 23 -9.50 -10.55 41.36
CA GLN A 23 -8.53 -10.31 40.32
C GLN A 23 -9.14 -9.23 39.42
N SER A 24 -8.56 -8.04 39.40
CA SER A 24 -9.01 -7.02 38.45
C SER A 24 -8.77 -7.60 37.07
N GLU A 25 -9.83 -7.91 36.34
CA GLU A 25 -9.75 -8.14 34.90
C GLU A 25 -9.30 -6.82 34.27
N GLN A 26 -7.99 -6.60 34.21
CA GLN A 26 -7.43 -5.56 33.38
C GLN A 26 -7.87 -5.88 31.95
N ALA A 27 -8.40 -4.86 31.26
CA ALA A 27 -8.78 -5.01 29.88
C ALA A 27 -7.57 -5.50 29.08
N ASP A 28 -7.78 -6.53 28.26
CA ASP A 28 -6.75 -7.12 27.43
C ASP A 28 -6.17 -6.04 26.49
N GLU A 29 -4.91 -5.68 26.73
CA GLU A 29 -4.19 -4.65 25.98
C GLU A 29 -4.18 -4.96 24.48
N LYS A 30 -4.06 -6.25 24.12
CA LYS A 30 -4.13 -6.68 22.73
C LYS A 30 -5.52 -6.43 22.16
N LEU A 31 -6.57 -6.77 22.89
CA LEU A 31 -7.95 -6.52 22.45
C LEU A 31 -8.23 -5.03 22.24
N ILE A 32 -7.73 -4.16 23.14
CA ILE A 32 -7.85 -2.70 23.00
C ILE A 32 -7.08 -2.21 21.75
N THR A 33 -5.86 -2.69 21.57
CA THR A 33 -5.00 -2.31 20.43
C THR A 33 -5.61 -2.75 19.11
N ASP A 34 -6.06 -4.00 19.01
CA ASP A 34 -6.73 -4.54 17.83
C ASP A 34 -8.03 -3.77 17.51
N THR A 35 -8.78 -3.36 18.55
CA THR A 35 -9.97 -2.51 18.38
C THR A 35 -9.59 -1.14 17.82
N LEU A 36 -8.54 -0.50 18.33
CA LEU A 36 -8.07 0.79 17.83
C LEU A 36 -7.59 0.70 16.37
N ILE A 37 -6.82 -0.34 16.03
CA ILE A 37 -6.38 -0.61 14.65
C ILE A 37 -7.60 -0.81 13.74
N THR A 38 -8.60 -1.57 14.18
CA THR A 38 -9.84 -1.81 13.41
C THR A 38 -10.58 -0.51 13.13
N ILE A 39 -10.66 0.40 14.11
CA ILE A 39 -11.29 1.72 13.95
C ILE A 39 -10.47 2.61 13.00
N LEU A 40 -9.14 2.55 13.08
CA LEU A 40 -8.25 3.36 12.25
C LEU A 40 -8.09 2.83 10.81
N ASN A 41 -8.50 1.59 10.54
CA ASN A 41 -8.33 0.93 9.24
C ASN A 41 -8.74 1.79 8.02
N PRO A 42 -9.96 2.36 7.93
CA PRO A 42 -10.32 3.17 6.76
C PRO A 42 -9.45 4.43 6.58
N PHE A 43 -8.87 4.97 7.65
CA PHE A 43 -7.95 6.11 7.58
C PHE A 43 -6.55 5.68 7.15
N ILE A 44 -6.10 4.51 7.60
CA ILE A 44 -4.83 3.90 7.16
C ILE A 44 -4.89 3.62 5.65
N GLU A 45 -5.94 2.93 5.19
CA GLU A 45 -6.15 2.59 3.78
C GLU A 45 -6.15 3.85 2.91
N LYS A 46 -6.88 4.89 3.32
CA LYS A 46 -6.94 6.16 2.60
C LYS A 46 -5.56 6.81 2.41
N GLU A 47 -4.71 6.84 3.44
CA GLU A 47 -3.39 7.46 3.33
C GLU A 47 -2.43 6.63 2.48
N ILE A 48 -2.52 5.30 2.57
CA ILE A 48 -1.73 4.39 1.74
C ILE A 48 -2.12 4.54 0.26
N ASP A 49 -3.41 4.53 -0.04
CA ASP A 49 -3.92 4.71 -1.40
C ASP A 49 -3.54 6.08 -1.98
N HIS A 50 -3.54 7.11 -1.14
CA HIS A 50 -3.10 8.44 -1.52
C HIS A 50 -1.61 8.46 -1.87
N TYR A 51 -0.75 7.84 -1.05
CA TYR A 51 0.70 7.79 -1.30
C TYR A 51 1.03 7.01 -2.58
N TYR A 52 0.51 5.80 -2.72
CA TYR A 52 0.80 4.94 -3.88
C TYR A 52 0.05 5.38 -5.14
N GLY A 53 -1.08 6.08 -4.99
CA GLY A 53 -1.95 6.47 -6.10
C GLY A 53 -2.75 5.30 -6.68
N TYR A 54 -2.90 4.20 -5.93
CA TYR A 54 -3.76 3.04 -6.18
C TYR A 54 -3.93 2.24 -4.88
N PRO A 55 -4.98 1.40 -4.77
CA PRO A 55 -5.17 0.50 -3.62
C PRO A 55 -3.99 -0.43 -3.40
N LYS A 56 -3.30 -0.29 -2.26
CA LYS A 56 -2.14 -1.12 -1.89
C LYS A 56 -2.49 -1.99 -0.69
N GLN A 57 -2.20 -3.29 -0.80
CA GLN A 57 -2.56 -4.25 0.24
C GLN A 57 -1.62 -4.13 1.45
N TYR A 58 -2.17 -4.35 2.63
CA TYR A 58 -1.46 -4.51 3.91
C TYR A 58 -2.28 -5.45 4.83
N GLY A 59 -1.63 -6.00 5.84
CA GLY A 59 -2.28 -6.87 6.83
C GLY A 59 -2.69 -6.09 8.08
N LEU A 60 -3.84 -6.44 8.66
CA LEU A 60 -4.18 -5.97 10.01
C LEU A 60 -3.46 -6.77 11.11
N TYR A 61 -3.05 -8.00 10.80
CA TYR A 61 -2.39 -8.89 11.76
C TYR A 61 -0.94 -8.48 12.07
N ASP A 62 -0.32 -7.65 11.23
CA ASP A 62 1.02 -7.08 11.39
C ASP A 62 1.00 -5.56 11.59
N ALA A 63 -0.19 -4.97 11.71
CA ALA A 63 -0.37 -3.58 12.10
C ALA A 63 0.05 -3.38 13.56
N ASN A 64 0.73 -2.28 13.85
CA ASN A 64 1.25 -1.97 15.18
C ASN A 64 0.91 -0.54 15.58
N ILE A 65 0.40 -0.37 16.81
CA ILE A 65 0.36 0.95 17.46
C ILE A 65 1.73 1.20 18.09
N LEU A 66 2.50 2.11 17.52
CA LEU A 66 3.84 2.46 18.03
C LEU A 66 3.77 3.32 19.28
N ASN A 67 2.77 4.22 19.36
CA ASN A 67 2.58 5.12 20.50
C ASN A 67 1.16 5.70 20.50
N VAL A 68 0.63 5.98 21.69
CA VAL A 68 -0.58 6.78 21.91
C VAL A 68 -0.26 7.87 22.95
N ILE A 69 -0.32 9.13 22.53
CA ILE A 69 -0.15 10.29 23.40
C ILE A 69 -1.52 10.92 23.60
N ARG A 70 -1.91 11.15 24.86
CA ARG A 70 -3.10 11.94 25.17
C ARG A 70 -2.74 13.43 25.14
N GLU A 71 -3.35 14.17 24.23
CA GLU A 71 -3.17 15.63 24.09
C GLU A 71 -4.21 16.40 24.93
N SER A 72 -5.44 15.85 25.06
CA SER A 72 -6.51 16.40 25.90
C SER A 72 -7.41 15.27 26.44
N GLN A 73 -8.46 15.56 27.22
CA GLN A 73 -9.32 14.54 27.84
C GLN A 73 -9.81 13.47 26.84
N PHE A 74 -10.14 13.86 25.61
CA PHE A 74 -10.62 12.98 24.54
C PHE A 74 -9.89 13.23 23.19
N SER A 75 -8.68 13.77 23.25
CA SER A 75 -7.84 13.98 22.06
C SER A 75 -6.54 13.21 22.18
N PHE A 76 -6.18 12.50 21.12
CA PHE A 76 -5.03 11.61 21.10
C PHE A 76 -4.20 11.81 19.84
N ARG A 77 -2.89 11.65 19.97
CA ARG A 77 -1.98 11.44 18.85
C ARG A 77 -1.59 9.97 18.83
N VAL A 78 -1.85 9.29 17.72
CA VAL A 78 -1.58 7.85 17.58
C VAL A 78 -0.63 7.63 16.41
N ASN A 79 0.47 6.93 16.66
CA ASN A 79 1.40 6.48 15.62
C ASN A 79 1.09 5.03 15.27
N VAL A 80 0.70 4.77 14.03
CA VAL A 80 0.43 3.43 13.51
C VAL A 80 1.53 3.06 12.52
N GLN A 81 1.93 1.79 12.51
CA GLN A 81 2.78 1.20 11.47
C GLN A 81 2.05 0.02 10.84
N VAL A 82 2.03 -0.06 9.52
CA VAL A 82 1.63 -1.28 8.78
C VAL A 82 2.70 -1.67 7.77
N THR A 83 2.67 -2.92 7.31
CA THR A 83 3.53 -3.39 6.22
C THR A 83 2.69 -3.62 4.96
N THR A 84 3.01 -2.91 3.89
CA THR A 84 2.36 -3.13 2.59
C THR A 84 3.00 -4.32 1.86
N PHE A 85 2.27 -4.89 0.91
CA PHE A 85 2.75 -5.97 0.05
C PHE A 85 2.01 -5.96 -1.29
N GLU A 86 2.45 -6.82 -2.21
CA GLU A 86 1.80 -7.07 -3.49
C GLU A 86 1.26 -8.50 -3.56
N HIS A 87 0.22 -8.73 -4.36
CA HIS A 87 -0.38 -10.05 -4.62
C HIS A 87 -0.63 -10.88 -3.33
N ALA A 88 -0.30 -12.17 -3.34
CA ALA A 88 -0.45 -13.06 -2.18
C ALA A 88 0.67 -12.83 -1.16
N HIS A 89 0.73 -11.64 -0.57
CA HIS A 89 1.72 -11.26 0.46
C HIS A 89 3.18 -11.36 -0.03
N SER A 90 3.43 -10.98 -1.28
CA SER A 90 4.75 -10.94 -1.91
C SER A 90 5.40 -9.55 -1.75
N PRO A 91 6.74 -9.46 -1.75
CA PRO A 91 7.42 -8.16 -1.67
C PRO A 91 7.09 -7.30 -2.91
N PRO A 92 7.31 -5.98 -2.85
CA PRO A 92 7.99 -5.24 -1.78
C PRO A 92 7.22 -5.13 -0.47
N TYR A 93 7.94 -5.20 0.66
CA TYR A 93 7.42 -5.11 2.02
C TYR A 93 7.75 -3.76 2.67
N SER A 94 7.03 -2.71 2.29
CA SER A 94 7.33 -1.36 2.77
C SER A 94 6.58 -1.03 4.04
N LYS A 95 7.23 -0.29 4.95
CA LYS A 95 6.61 0.13 6.20
C LYS A 95 6.00 1.51 6.04
N GLU A 96 4.71 1.60 6.34
CA GLU A 96 3.97 2.85 6.33
C GLU A 96 3.72 3.27 7.77
N ILE A 97 4.30 4.41 8.17
CA ILE A 97 4.19 4.97 9.51
C ILE A 97 3.33 6.23 9.43
N ILE A 98 2.18 6.18 10.08
CA ILE A 98 1.14 7.21 10.00
C ILE A 98 0.88 7.77 11.39
N THR A 99 0.95 9.09 11.52
CA THR A 99 0.58 9.79 12.75
C THR A 99 -0.80 10.39 12.58
N PHE A 100 -1.78 9.91 13.34
CA PHE A 100 -3.12 10.46 13.40
C PHE A 100 -3.30 11.38 14.62
N GLU A 101 -4.05 12.45 14.43
CA GLU A 101 -4.73 13.19 15.48
C GLU A 101 -6.19 12.70 15.54
N ILE A 102 -6.61 12.22 16.70
CA ILE A 102 -7.93 11.62 16.94
C ILE A 102 -8.67 12.48 17.96
N SER A 103 -9.90 12.84 17.63
CA SER A 103 -10.83 13.59 18.49
C SER A 103 -12.21 12.92 18.47
N PRO A 104 -13.18 13.36 19.31
CA PRO A 104 -14.54 12.80 19.27
C PRO A 104 -15.27 13.03 17.94
N THR A 105 -14.81 13.98 17.13
CA THR A 105 -15.48 14.38 15.88
C THR A 105 -14.74 13.94 14.63
N ASP A 106 -13.43 13.66 14.71
CA ASP A 106 -12.60 13.51 13.52
C ASP A 106 -11.30 12.74 13.77
N VAL A 107 -10.74 12.19 12.69
CA VAL A 107 -9.42 11.55 12.61
C VAL A 107 -8.65 12.18 11.45
N ASN A 108 -7.60 12.94 11.77
CA ASN A 108 -6.79 13.68 10.80
C ASN A 108 -5.36 13.14 10.74
N THR A 109 -4.81 13.05 9.53
CA THR A 109 -3.41 12.66 9.33
C THR A 109 -2.50 13.86 9.56
N LEU A 110 -1.61 13.77 10.54
CA LEU A 110 -0.58 14.78 10.82
C LEU A 110 0.71 14.53 10.05
N HIS A 111 1.10 13.25 9.93
CA HIS A 111 2.33 12.87 9.27
C HIS A 111 2.19 11.49 8.62
N TYR A 112 2.82 11.33 7.46
CA TYR A 112 2.95 10.07 6.75
C TYR A 112 4.42 9.87 6.38
N LYS A 113 4.96 8.71 6.74
CA LYS A 113 6.33 8.32 6.44
C LYS A 113 6.33 6.93 5.81
N HIS A 114 6.86 6.87 4.60
CA HIS A 114 7.10 5.64 3.87
C HIS A 114 8.56 5.20 4.01
N GLU A 115 8.77 3.93 4.35
CA GLU A 115 10.08 3.29 4.40
C GLU A 115 10.14 2.08 3.45
N ALA A 116 10.60 2.35 2.22
CA ALA A 116 10.83 1.32 1.19
C ALA A 116 11.84 0.25 1.62
N ASP A 117 11.51 -1.01 1.35
CA ASP A 117 12.46 -2.11 1.41
C ASP A 117 13.47 -2.08 0.24
N ASN A 118 14.38 -3.05 0.20
CA ASN A 118 15.37 -3.14 -0.87
C ASN A 118 14.76 -3.55 -2.22
N VAL A 119 13.62 -4.24 -2.21
CA VAL A 119 12.94 -4.70 -3.43
C VAL A 119 12.26 -3.51 -4.12
N GLU A 120 11.53 -2.67 -3.38
CA GLU A 120 10.91 -1.45 -3.92
C GLU A 120 11.97 -0.50 -4.47
N LYS A 121 13.07 -0.27 -3.74
CA LYS A 121 14.20 0.53 -4.21
C LYS A 121 14.81 0.00 -5.50
N ALA A 122 14.94 -1.33 -5.63
CA ALA A 122 15.45 -1.96 -6.84
C ALA A 122 14.47 -1.79 -8.02
N ILE A 123 13.17 -1.95 -7.77
CA ILE A 123 12.12 -1.72 -8.77
C ILE A 123 12.16 -0.27 -9.26
N ASP A 124 12.25 0.70 -8.36
CA ASP A 124 12.31 2.11 -8.71
C ASP A 124 13.57 2.49 -9.47
N ALA A 125 14.72 1.97 -9.04
CA ALA A 125 15.98 2.15 -9.76
C ALA A 125 15.91 1.57 -11.18
N PHE A 126 15.27 0.40 -11.33
CA PHE A 126 15.09 -0.25 -12.62
C PHE A 126 14.19 0.56 -13.56
N TYR A 127 13.02 1.00 -13.08
CA TYR A 127 12.11 1.84 -13.86
C TYR A 127 12.76 3.17 -14.23
N ARG A 128 13.42 3.86 -13.28
CA ARG A 128 14.13 5.12 -13.54
C ARG A 128 15.19 4.96 -14.62
N THR A 129 16.03 3.93 -14.52
CA THR A 129 17.12 3.68 -15.48
C THR A 129 16.55 3.35 -16.86
N THR A 130 15.50 2.54 -16.93
CA THR A 130 14.88 2.12 -18.18
C THR A 130 14.15 3.28 -18.87
N LEU A 131 13.38 4.07 -18.13
CA LEU A 131 12.70 5.26 -18.65
C LEU A 131 13.70 6.30 -19.15
N SER A 132 14.82 6.49 -18.45
CA SER A 132 15.91 7.38 -18.89
C SER A 132 16.47 6.94 -20.25
N ASP A 133 16.70 5.63 -20.45
CA ASP A 133 17.17 5.09 -21.74
C ASP A 133 16.15 5.31 -22.88
N ILE A 134 14.86 5.10 -22.60
CA ILE A 134 13.78 5.38 -23.57
C ILE A 134 13.74 6.86 -23.92
N GLN A 135 13.71 7.75 -22.90
CA GLN A 135 13.64 9.20 -23.09
C GLN A 135 14.84 9.72 -23.90
N GLN A 136 16.05 9.24 -23.60
CA GLN A 136 17.25 9.58 -24.37
C GLN A 136 17.15 9.12 -25.83
N SER A 137 16.67 7.90 -26.07
CA SER A 137 16.53 7.37 -27.43
C SER A 137 15.60 8.20 -28.30
N PHE A 138 14.55 8.77 -27.71
CA PHE A 138 13.56 9.59 -28.41
C PHE A 138 13.76 11.10 -28.25
N ASN A 139 14.84 11.55 -27.57
CA ASN A 139 15.09 12.96 -27.24
C ASN A 139 13.89 13.63 -26.52
N LEU A 140 13.26 12.91 -25.59
CA LEU A 140 12.09 13.39 -24.86
C LEU A 140 12.50 14.07 -23.55
N ASN A 141 11.96 15.26 -23.28
CA ASN A 141 12.00 15.89 -21.97
C ASN A 141 10.59 15.87 -21.35
N LEU A 142 10.39 14.99 -20.37
CA LEU A 142 9.10 14.75 -19.75
C LEU A 142 9.00 15.27 -18.31
N ALA A 143 9.95 16.12 -17.88
CA ALA A 143 9.99 16.60 -16.49
C ALA A 143 8.75 17.41 -16.06
N SER A 144 8.03 18.01 -17.02
CA SER A 144 6.80 18.78 -16.77
C SER A 144 5.51 17.97 -16.94
N PHE A 145 5.61 16.67 -17.21
CA PHE A 145 4.46 15.79 -17.38
C PHE A 145 4.13 15.10 -16.07
N ILE A 146 2.84 14.87 -15.83
CA ILE A 146 2.40 13.97 -14.76
C ILE A 146 2.61 12.54 -15.26
N SER A 147 3.25 11.69 -14.45
CA SER A 147 3.50 10.29 -14.79
C SER A 147 2.62 9.34 -13.99
N TYR A 148 2.10 8.32 -14.66
CA TYR A 148 1.37 7.20 -14.06
C TYR A 148 2.04 5.89 -14.45
N ARG A 149 2.41 5.07 -13.47
CA ARG A 149 2.67 3.65 -13.69
C ARG A 149 1.38 2.94 -14.05
N TYR A 150 1.50 1.73 -14.58
CA TYR A 150 0.36 0.91 -15.00
C TYR A 150 -0.75 0.84 -13.94
N ASN A 151 -0.48 0.38 -12.71
CA ASN A 151 -1.50 0.27 -11.65
C ASN A 151 -2.14 1.62 -11.28
N GLN A 152 -1.34 2.69 -11.23
CA GLN A 152 -1.84 4.04 -10.97
C GLN A 152 -2.80 4.50 -12.07
N LEU A 153 -2.48 4.21 -13.33
CA LEU A 153 -3.34 4.55 -14.45
C LEU A 153 -4.65 3.78 -14.41
N GLN A 154 -4.62 2.48 -14.08
CA GLN A 154 -5.82 1.66 -13.92
C GLN A 154 -6.74 2.23 -12.85
N TYR A 155 -6.20 2.51 -11.66
CA TYR A 155 -6.99 3.11 -10.59
C TYR A 155 -7.55 4.49 -10.97
N LYS A 156 -6.75 5.33 -11.64
CA LYS A 156 -7.24 6.61 -12.14
C LYS A 156 -8.37 6.45 -13.16
N ALA A 157 -8.39 5.40 -13.97
CA ALA A 157 -9.47 5.10 -14.90
C ALA A 157 -10.76 4.58 -14.24
N GLU A 158 -10.65 3.95 -13.07
CA GLU A 158 -11.80 3.54 -12.26
C GLU A 158 -12.54 4.76 -11.70
N ILE A 159 -11.80 5.75 -11.20
CA ILE A 159 -12.37 6.94 -10.56
C ILE A 159 -12.59 8.13 -11.51
N ASN A 160 -11.99 8.11 -12.71
CA ASN A 160 -12.13 9.14 -13.73
C ASN A 160 -12.32 8.54 -15.13
N ASN A 161 -13.54 8.68 -15.67
CA ASN A 161 -13.90 8.17 -16.98
C ASN A 161 -13.02 8.71 -18.13
N GLU A 162 -12.45 9.91 -18.00
CA GLU A 162 -11.56 10.47 -19.03
C GLU A 162 -10.23 9.70 -19.18
N MET A 163 -9.84 8.96 -18.15
CA MET A 163 -8.61 8.16 -18.14
C MET A 163 -8.80 6.77 -18.74
N LYS A 164 -10.05 6.31 -18.92
CA LYS A 164 -10.37 4.97 -19.46
C LYS A 164 -9.71 4.67 -20.80
N PRO A 165 -9.72 5.57 -21.81
CA PRO A 165 -9.05 5.27 -23.08
C PRO A 165 -7.54 5.05 -22.93
N LEU A 166 -6.89 5.76 -22.00
CA LEU A 166 -5.47 5.57 -21.70
C LEU A 166 -5.20 4.23 -21.03
N ALA A 167 -6.03 3.84 -20.06
CA ALA A 167 -5.95 2.53 -19.42
C ALA A 167 -6.13 1.40 -20.43
N THR A 168 -7.10 1.50 -21.35
CA THR A 168 -7.30 0.51 -22.42
C THR A 168 -6.07 0.37 -23.33
N ILE A 169 -5.42 1.48 -23.70
CA ILE A 169 -4.17 1.43 -24.49
C ILE A 169 -3.05 0.75 -23.68
N ALA A 170 -2.95 1.06 -22.38
CA ALA A 170 -1.96 0.45 -21.50
C ALA A 170 -2.20 -1.06 -21.32
N ASP A 171 -3.45 -1.50 -21.22
CA ASP A 171 -3.83 -2.92 -21.16
C ASP A 171 -3.43 -3.66 -22.43
N GLU A 172 -3.67 -3.06 -23.60
CA GLU A 172 -3.28 -3.64 -24.89
C GLU A 172 -1.75 -3.88 -24.92
N ILE A 173 -0.97 -2.89 -24.49
CA ILE A 173 0.49 -3.01 -24.43
C ILE A 173 0.91 -4.07 -23.40
N ALA A 174 0.39 -3.99 -22.17
CA ALA A 174 0.77 -4.88 -21.09
C ALA A 174 0.46 -6.34 -21.42
N ASN A 175 -0.76 -6.61 -21.92
CA ASN A 175 -1.26 -7.98 -22.09
C ASN A 175 -0.95 -8.58 -23.47
N ASN A 176 -0.98 -7.79 -24.55
CA ASN A 176 -0.82 -8.34 -25.90
C ASN A 176 0.61 -8.21 -26.43
N ILE A 177 1.40 -7.26 -25.90
CA ILE A 177 2.79 -7.05 -26.35
C ILE A 177 3.78 -7.58 -25.32
N LEU A 178 3.65 -7.15 -24.06
CA LEU A 178 4.69 -7.39 -23.05
C LEU A 178 4.53 -8.73 -22.34
N PHE A 179 3.30 -9.12 -21.99
CA PHE A 179 3.05 -10.38 -21.28
C PHE A 179 3.60 -11.61 -22.01
N PRO A 180 3.45 -11.77 -23.35
CA PRO A 180 4.04 -12.89 -24.08
C PRO A 180 5.58 -12.96 -24.04
N GLU A 181 6.26 -11.85 -23.72
CA GLU A 181 7.72 -11.75 -23.68
C GLU A 181 8.31 -12.05 -22.29
N ARG A 182 7.47 -12.14 -21.24
CA ARG A 182 7.92 -12.37 -19.85
C ARG A 182 8.52 -13.78 -19.70
N LYS A 183 9.58 -13.91 -18.91
CA LYS A 183 10.30 -15.19 -18.73
C LYS A 183 10.67 -15.47 -17.28
N ILE A 184 10.02 -16.45 -16.67
CA ILE A 184 10.38 -16.92 -15.33
C ILE A 184 11.90 -17.23 -15.25
N PRO A 185 12.61 -16.76 -14.21
CA PRO A 185 12.09 -16.14 -12.99
C PRO A 185 11.89 -14.61 -13.03
N TYR A 186 12.14 -13.95 -14.16
CA TYR A 186 12.18 -12.48 -14.27
C TYR A 186 11.16 -11.91 -15.26
N LYS A 187 10.60 -10.75 -14.96
CA LYS A 187 9.66 -10.07 -15.86
C LYS A 187 10.33 -9.65 -17.17
N ASN A 188 11.56 -9.14 -17.10
CA ASN A 188 12.39 -8.67 -18.23
C ASN A 188 11.71 -7.65 -19.16
N VAL A 189 10.62 -7.02 -18.75
CA VAL A 189 9.92 -5.95 -19.47
C VAL A 189 9.63 -4.80 -18.51
N VAL A 190 9.38 -3.60 -19.04
CA VAL A 190 8.79 -2.49 -18.29
C VAL A 190 7.38 -2.29 -18.77
N ASP A 191 6.41 -2.43 -17.86
CA ASP A 191 5.02 -2.12 -18.14
C ASP A 191 4.87 -0.64 -18.53
N PRO A 192 3.86 -0.28 -19.34
CA PRO A 192 3.72 1.07 -19.86
C PRO A 192 3.63 2.11 -18.74
N VAL A 193 4.46 3.15 -18.88
CA VAL A 193 4.40 4.35 -18.04
C VAL A 193 3.86 5.49 -18.89
N THR A 194 2.77 6.09 -18.42
CA THR A 194 2.03 7.12 -19.14
C THR A 194 2.39 8.50 -18.60
N PHE A 195 2.76 9.40 -19.49
CA PHE A 195 3.09 10.79 -19.21
C PHE A 195 2.03 11.68 -19.86
N ILE A 196 1.41 12.56 -19.10
CA ILE A 196 0.34 13.45 -19.56
C ILE A 196 0.67 14.90 -19.25
N LYS A 197 0.44 15.77 -20.22
CA LYS A 197 0.47 17.23 -20.07
C LYS A 197 -0.56 17.86 -21.00
N ASP A 198 -1.53 18.55 -20.40
CA ASP A 198 -2.66 19.15 -21.10
C ASP A 198 -3.36 18.11 -22.00
N ASN A 199 -3.41 18.35 -23.31
CA ASN A 199 -4.02 17.45 -24.29
C ASN A 199 -3.00 16.53 -24.99
N THR A 200 -1.76 16.49 -24.51
CA THR A 200 -0.68 15.69 -25.11
C THR A 200 -0.12 14.68 -24.10
N GLY A 201 0.44 13.58 -24.60
CA GLY A 201 1.06 12.60 -23.73
C GLY A 201 1.96 11.63 -24.46
N TYR A 202 2.63 10.79 -23.67
CA TYR A 202 3.44 9.69 -24.16
C TYR A 202 3.21 8.46 -23.30
N MET A 203 3.15 7.29 -23.92
CA MET A 203 3.25 6.03 -23.22
C MET A 203 4.57 5.36 -23.59
N LEU A 204 5.41 5.14 -22.58
CA LEU A 204 6.75 4.60 -22.75
C LEU A 204 6.81 3.19 -22.18
N PHE A 205 7.38 2.27 -22.93
CA PHE A 205 7.63 0.90 -22.47
C PHE A 205 8.87 0.31 -23.16
N LYS A 206 9.38 -0.78 -22.60
CA LYS A 206 10.53 -1.51 -23.16
C LYS A 206 10.23 -2.99 -23.26
N ARG A 207 10.53 -3.55 -24.44
CA ARG A 207 10.40 -4.97 -24.77
C ARG A 207 11.57 -5.78 -24.19
N ALA A 208 11.40 -7.10 -24.10
CA ALA A 208 12.39 -7.99 -23.49
C ALA A 208 13.73 -8.04 -24.25
N ASP A 209 13.71 -7.76 -25.55
CA ASP A 209 14.91 -7.67 -26.38
C ASP A 209 15.70 -6.36 -26.19
N GLY A 210 15.18 -5.41 -25.40
CA GLY A 210 15.77 -4.10 -25.16
C GLY A 210 15.24 -2.98 -26.06
N THR A 211 14.27 -3.27 -26.95
CA THR A 211 13.66 -2.25 -27.82
C THR A 211 12.91 -1.20 -26.99
N ASN A 212 13.30 0.07 -27.17
CA ASN A 212 12.61 1.24 -26.63
C ASN A 212 11.38 1.55 -27.48
N VAL A 213 10.21 1.70 -26.87
CA VAL A 213 8.97 2.03 -27.57
C VAL A 213 8.33 3.28 -26.97
N SER A 214 7.87 4.17 -27.84
CA SER A 214 7.14 5.39 -27.49
C SER A 214 5.87 5.49 -28.31
N TYR A 215 4.73 5.56 -27.62
CA TYR A 215 3.45 5.89 -28.22
C TYR A 215 3.15 7.36 -27.90
N GLN A 216 2.94 8.18 -28.91
CA GLN A 216 2.50 9.56 -28.72
C GLN A 216 0.99 9.60 -28.63
N LEU A 217 0.49 10.30 -27.62
CA LEU A 217 -0.91 10.39 -27.25
C LEU A 217 -1.42 11.82 -27.49
N GLN A 218 -2.65 11.93 -27.97
CA GLN A 218 -3.36 13.20 -28.11
C GLN A 218 -4.80 13.04 -27.62
N LYS A 219 -5.24 13.99 -26.80
CA LYS A 219 -6.65 14.17 -26.46
C LYS A 219 -7.30 15.02 -27.56
N LYS A 220 -8.32 14.47 -28.22
CA LYS A 220 -9.20 15.17 -29.18
C LYS A 220 -10.64 14.88 -28.82
N ASP A 221 -11.48 15.91 -28.78
CA ASP A 221 -12.91 15.79 -28.47
C ASP A 221 -13.18 14.98 -27.18
N GLY A 222 -12.37 15.23 -26.15
CA GLY A 222 -12.48 14.55 -24.86
C GLY A 222 -11.85 13.16 -24.80
N THR A 223 -11.43 12.58 -25.92
CA THR A 223 -10.94 11.20 -26.00
C THR A 223 -9.43 11.13 -26.29
N TRP A 224 -8.71 10.31 -25.53
CA TRP A 224 -7.30 10.04 -25.79
C TRP A 224 -7.11 9.00 -26.89
N THR A 225 -6.16 9.26 -27.79
CA THR A 225 -5.82 8.37 -28.92
C THR A 225 -4.32 8.31 -29.13
N VAL A 226 -3.85 7.20 -29.69
CA VAL A 226 -2.45 7.07 -30.17
C VAL A 226 -2.35 7.71 -31.55
N ILE A 227 -1.52 8.74 -31.68
CA ILE A 227 -1.29 9.44 -32.96
C ILE A 227 0.01 9.04 -33.65
N ASN A 228 0.95 8.43 -32.90
CA ASN A 228 2.19 7.90 -33.45
C ASN A 228 2.71 6.75 -32.59
N LYS A 229 3.31 5.75 -33.23
CA LYS A 229 3.99 4.63 -32.57
C LYS A 229 5.41 4.56 -33.12
N ALA A 230 6.42 4.68 -32.26
CA ALA A 230 7.82 4.66 -32.66
C ALA A 230 8.61 3.66 -31.82
N SER A 231 9.59 3.00 -32.44
CA SER A 231 10.52 2.09 -31.78
C SER A 231 11.96 2.41 -32.15
N LYS A 232 12.88 2.19 -31.20
CA LYS A 232 14.33 2.32 -31.41
C LYS A 232 15.08 1.23 -30.64
N PRO A 233 16.24 0.78 -31.13
CA PRO A 233 17.12 -0.05 -30.33
C PRO A 233 17.47 0.67 -29.02
N GLY A 234 17.42 -0.05 -27.89
CA GLY A 234 17.78 0.46 -26.58
C GLY A 234 18.82 -0.43 -25.90
N LYS A 235 19.17 -0.09 -24.66
CA LYS A 235 20.01 -0.96 -23.84
C LYS A 235 19.27 -2.28 -23.54
N LYS A 236 20.03 -3.37 -23.59
CA LYS A 236 19.55 -4.72 -23.21
C LYS A 236 18.96 -4.70 -21.80
N MET A 237 17.84 -5.39 -21.62
CA MET A 237 17.16 -5.50 -20.34
C MET A 237 18.01 -6.25 -19.30
N GLN A 238 18.06 -5.72 -18.09
CA GLN A 238 18.66 -6.40 -16.95
C GLN A 238 17.63 -7.38 -16.34
N HIS A 239 18.11 -8.56 -15.94
CA HIS A 239 17.28 -9.61 -15.36
C HIS A 239 17.18 -9.43 -13.84
N GLN A 240 16.47 -8.38 -13.40
CA GLN A 240 16.42 -7.96 -12.00
C GLN A 240 15.01 -7.90 -11.41
N LEU A 241 13.99 -7.64 -12.24
CA LEU A 241 12.60 -7.60 -11.79
C LEU A 241 12.03 -9.02 -11.69
N PRO A 242 11.56 -9.48 -10.51
CA PRO A 242 10.83 -10.73 -10.40
C PRO A 242 9.61 -10.76 -11.33
N TRP A 243 9.23 -11.93 -11.82
CA TRP A 243 8.13 -12.09 -12.79
C TRP A 243 6.75 -11.65 -12.29
N TYR A 244 6.55 -11.59 -10.97
CA TYR A 244 5.31 -11.20 -10.31
C TYR A 244 5.20 -9.70 -10.01
N ILE A 245 6.24 -8.91 -10.28
CA ILE A 245 6.21 -7.43 -10.19
C ILE A 245 5.66 -6.86 -11.51
#